data_AF-A0A6I5NBV7-F1
#
_entry.id   AF-A0A6I5NBV7-F1
#
_cell.length_a   1.000
_cell.length_b   1.000
_cell.length_c   1.000
_cell.angle_alpha   90.00
_cell.angle_beta   90.00
_cell.angle_gamma   90.00
#
_symmetry.space_group_name_H-M   'P 1'
#
loop_
_entity.id
_entity.type
_entity.pdbx_description
1 polymer ?
#
loop_
_entity_poly.entity_id
_entity_poly.type
_entity_poly.pdbx_seq_one_letter_code
_entity_poly.pdbx_strand_id
1 'polypeptide(L)'
;MDLVPQARATHIATKSGSWFDPSTWKGGKVPGDGARVLINKDVSVRYDGESEARLKTVRLDGQLTFATNQDTKMVVDTFVETESGILNIGTAANPIQANKTAQIVIASKEAIQKNWDPQQLSRGIITHGKVNIYGADKADFVGLAKDLQAGDRELVLKGKPTGWQVGDKLVLGGTSYGWNGSDDDNSRFKDEVLTITEISGNRVRFTNDDITEGDNTVLRFNHTRPDIPEKNQLQLYVANTTRNVTIETEGGEDTPIKQRGHVMFMHNPDVRIHNAGFYHLGRSDKRKLVDDVGKNVDGSNGSGSNPRGRYSLHFHRTGAEDLNGPAAMAQGNAVVGSPGWGIE
;
A
#
# COMPACT_ATOMS: atom_id res chain seq x y z
N MET A 1 9.38 20.84 9.93
CA MET A 1 9.27 19.91 8.78
C MET A 1 10.40 20.21 7.79
N ASP A 2 11.61 19.77 8.14
CA ASP A 2 12.83 20.20 7.45
C ASP A 2 13.09 19.42 6.16
N LEU A 3 12.38 18.30 5.98
CA LEU A 3 12.47 17.44 4.81
C LEU A 3 11.91 18.11 3.54
N VAL A 4 10.85 18.92 3.71
CA VAL A 4 10.11 19.62 2.66
C VAL A 4 9.88 21.11 3.01
N PRO A 5 10.94 21.93 3.13
CA PRO A 5 10.77 23.32 3.53
C PRO A 5 10.07 24.11 2.42
N GLN A 6 9.09 24.96 2.76
CA GLN A 6 8.34 25.78 1.80
C GLN A 6 9.27 26.62 0.91
N ALA A 7 10.36 27.14 1.46
CA ALA A 7 11.34 27.96 0.75
C ALA A 7 12.04 27.24 -0.41
N ARG A 8 11.97 25.90 -0.48
CA ARG A 8 12.51 25.10 -1.59
C ARG A 8 11.45 24.71 -2.63
N ALA A 9 10.20 25.16 -2.47
CA ALA A 9 9.14 24.88 -3.43
C ALA A 9 9.45 25.54 -4.77
N THR A 10 9.33 24.78 -5.87
CA THR A 10 9.47 25.29 -7.24
C THR A 10 8.11 25.52 -7.89
N HIS A 11 7.08 24.83 -7.43
CA HIS A 11 5.70 24.97 -7.90
C HIS A 11 4.80 25.15 -6.68
N ILE A 12 4.05 26.25 -6.66
CA ILE A 12 3.19 26.62 -5.54
C ILE A 12 1.78 26.77 -6.06
N ALA A 13 0.84 25.95 -5.56
CA ALA A 13 -0.57 26.15 -5.84
C ALA A 13 -1.06 27.35 -5.03
N THR A 14 -1.53 28.38 -5.72
CA THR A 14 -2.04 29.63 -5.09
C THR A 14 -3.53 29.84 -5.33
N LYS A 15 -4.15 29.01 -6.16
CA LYS A 15 -5.59 29.00 -6.42
C LYS A 15 -6.10 27.58 -6.30
N SER A 16 -7.34 27.44 -5.83
CA SER A 16 -8.02 26.14 -5.84
C SER A 16 -8.43 25.80 -7.27
N GLY A 17 -8.28 24.54 -7.67
CA GLY A 17 -8.49 24.10 -9.05
C GLY A 17 -7.90 22.74 -9.34
N SER A 18 -7.89 22.36 -10.62
CA SER A 18 -7.24 21.11 -11.08
C SER A 18 -5.72 21.22 -10.96
N TRP A 19 -5.07 20.12 -10.57
CA TRP A 19 -3.62 19.97 -10.62
C TRP A 19 -3.09 20.19 -12.04
N PHE A 20 -3.87 19.84 -13.05
CA PHE A 20 -3.49 19.89 -14.46
C PHE A 20 -3.85 21.21 -15.15
N ASP A 21 -4.46 22.16 -14.43
CA ASP A 21 -4.69 23.52 -14.93
C ASP A 21 -3.50 24.43 -14.57
N PRO A 22 -2.80 25.03 -15.55
CA PRO A 22 -1.79 26.06 -15.31
C PRO A 22 -2.24 27.18 -14.36
N SER A 23 -3.52 27.54 -14.36
CA SER A 23 -4.07 28.65 -13.56
C SER A 23 -4.03 28.40 -12.03
N THR A 24 -3.98 27.12 -11.61
CA THR A 24 -3.80 26.69 -10.21
C THR A 24 -2.44 27.12 -9.65
N TRP A 25 -1.43 27.17 -10.52
CA TRP A 25 -0.03 27.28 -10.14
C TRP A 25 0.51 28.69 -10.31
N LYS A 26 1.24 29.17 -9.29
CA LYS A 26 2.00 30.41 -9.39
C LYS A 26 2.97 30.32 -10.58
N GLY A 27 2.85 31.26 -11.51
CA GLY A 27 3.65 31.30 -12.73
C GLY A 27 3.10 30.48 -13.90
N GLY A 28 1.89 29.90 -13.78
CA GLY A 28 1.19 29.32 -14.92
C GLY A 28 1.80 28.01 -15.45
N LYS A 29 2.43 27.21 -14.59
CA LYS A 29 3.11 25.96 -14.99
C LYS A 29 2.68 24.82 -14.09
N VAL A 30 2.17 23.75 -14.70
CA VAL A 30 1.85 22.49 -14.03
C VAL A 30 3.16 21.80 -13.58
N PRO A 31 3.24 21.22 -12.37
CA PRO A 31 4.41 20.51 -11.89
C PRO A 31 4.86 19.39 -12.83
N GLY A 32 6.11 19.47 -13.28
CA GLY A 32 6.79 18.43 -14.06
C GLY A 32 7.89 17.69 -13.28
N ASP A 33 8.81 17.07 -14.00
CA ASP A 33 9.93 16.32 -13.41
C ASP A 33 10.77 17.16 -12.43
N GLY A 34 11.12 16.56 -11.30
CA GLY A 34 11.93 17.19 -10.26
C GLY A 34 11.22 18.29 -9.48
N ALA A 35 9.94 18.55 -9.75
CA ALA A 35 9.19 19.59 -9.06
C ALA A 35 9.14 19.35 -7.55
N ARG A 36 9.31 20.45 -6.80
CA ARG A 36 9.06 20.52 -5.36
C ARG A 36 7.77 21.29 -5.19
N VAL A 37 6.69 20.55 -5.04
CA VAL A 37 5.33 21.07 -5.01
C VAL A 37 4.97 21.52 -3.60
N LEU A 38 4.33 22.67 -3.50
CA LEU A 38 3.67 23.16 -2.29
C LEU A 38 2.21 23.46 -2.63
N ILE A 39 1.28 22.79 -1.95
CA ILE A 39 -0.13 23.18 -1.91
C ILE A 39 -0.31 24.00 -0.64
N ASN A 40 -0.46 25.32 -0.80
CA ASN A 40 -0.57 26.25 0.32
C ASN A 40 -1.78 25.95 1.20
N LYS A 41 -1.70 26.41 2.45
CA LYS A 41 -2.85 26.50 3.34
C LYS A 41 -4.00 27.24 2.62
N ASP A 42 -5.22 26.79 2.88
CA ASP A 42 -6.47 27.34 2.32
C ASP A 42 -6.63 27.16 0.79
N VAL A 43 -5.72 26.44 0.13
CA VAL A 43 -5.83 26.04 -1.28
C VAL A 43 -6.29 24.59 -1.38
N SER A 44 -7.27 24.34 -2.24
CA SER A 44 -7.80 22.99 -2.52
C SER A 44 -7.49 22.60 -3.97
N VAL A 45 -6.61 21.61 -4.15
CA VAL A 45 -6.23 21.09 -5.46
C VAL A 45 -6.92 19.76 -5.73
N ARG A 46 -7.49 19.61 -6.92
CA ARG A 46 -8.04 18.35 -7.42
C ARG A 46 -7.01 17.65 -8.30
N TYR A 47 -6.62 16.43 -7.96
CA TYR A 47 -5.78 15.58 -8.81
C TYR A 47 -6.68 14.72 -9.70
N ASP A 48 -6.87 15.14 -10.95
CA ASP A 48 -7.85 14.59 -11.89
C ASP A 48 -7.22 14.21 -13.24
N GLY A 49 -6.15 13.43 -13.16
CA GLY A 49 -5.47 12.90 -14.34
C GLY A 49 -4.30 11.99 -13.97
N GLU A 50 -3.67 11.44 -14.99
CA GLU A 50 -2.49 10.58 -14.88
C GLU A 50 -1.24 11.35 -15.31
N SER A 51 -0.16 11.20 -14.56
CA SER A 51 1.11 11.86 -14.84
C SER A 51 2.30 10.95 -14.55
N GLU A 52 3.17 10.79 -15.54
CA GLU A 52 4.48 10.13 -15.37
C GLU A 52 5.55 11.08 -14.82
N ALA A 53 5.23 12.37 -14.67
CA ALA A 53 6.16 13.36 -14.14
C ALA A 53 6.62 12.95 -12.73
N ARG A 54 7.93 12.92 -12.54
CA ARG A 54 8.61 12.40 -11.35
C ARG A 54 8.84 13.53 -10.36
N LEU A 55 7.87 13.73 -9.47
CA LEU A 55 7.92 14.81 -8.48
C LEU A 55 8.99 14.51 -7.43
N LYS A 56 9.81 15.52 -7.09
CA LYS A 56 10.82 15.35 -6.03
C LYS A 56 10.18 15.40 -4.65
N THR A 57 9.30 16.38 -4.42
CA THR A 57 8.55 16.45 -3.18
C THR A 57 7.14 16.99 -3.44
N VAL A 58 6.16 16.50 -2.69
CA VAL A 58 4.85 17.15 -2.54
C VAL A 58 4.69 17.53 -1.08
N ARG A 59 4.48 18.81 -0.81
CA ARG A 59 4.12 19.32 0.50
C ARG A 59 2.67 19.80 0.48
N LEU A 60 1.86 19.28 1.39
CA LEU A 60 0.44 19.55 1.49
C LEU A 60 0.11 20.29 2.79
N ASP A 61 -0.04 21.61 2.69
CA ASP A 61 -0.47 22.49 3.79
C ASP A 61 -1.98 22.77 3.75
N GLY A 62 -2.58 22.70 2.55
CA GLY A 62 -4.03 22.80 2.29
C GLY A 62 -4.66 21.44 2.00
N GLN A 63 -5.45 21.35 0.93
CA GLN A 63 -6.18 20.13 0.57
C GLN A 63 -5.79 19.58 -0.80
N LEU A 64 -5.62 18.26 -0.89
CA LEU A 64 -5.45 17.52 -2.14
C LEU A 64 -6.52 16.43 -2.23
N THR A 65 -7.31 16.43 -3.30
CA THR A 65 -8.37 15.45 -3.54
C THR A 65 -8.20 14.77 -4.88
N PHE A 66 -8.10 13.44 -4.90
CA PHE A 66 -8.05 12.65 -6.13
C PHE A 66 -9.46 12.48 -6.72
N ALA A 67 -9.58 12.57 -8.04
CA ALA A 67 -10.83 12.31 -8.73
C ALA A 67 -11.27 10.85 -8.54
N THR A 68 -12.56 10.64 -8.30
CA THR A 68 -13.10 9.31 -8.00
C THR A 68 -13.69 8.59 -9.21
N ASN A 69 -13.90 9.32 -10.30
CA ASN A 69 -14.63 8.91 -11.50
C ASN A 69 -13.76 8.79 -12.76
N GLN A 70 -12.44 8.86 -12.60
CA GLN A 70 -11.45 8.71 -13.66
C GLN A 70 -10.16 8.17 -13.07
N ASP A 71 -9.31 7.64 -13.93
CA ASP A 71 -8.01 7.13 -13.54
C ASP A 71 -7.07 8.27 -13.16
N THR A 72 -6.28 8.04 -12.12
CA THR A 72 -5.32 9.01 -11.59
C THR A 72 -4.02 8.32 -11.21
N LYS A 73 -2.89 8.96 -11.52
CA LYS A 73 -1.56 8.42 -11.24
C LYS A 73 -0.59 9.54 -10.91
N MET A 74 0.02 9.46 -9.72
CA MET A 74 1.09 10.35 -9.27
C MET A 74 2.38 9.57 -9.05
N VAL A 75 3.49 10.03 -9.64
CA VAL A 75 4.83 9.53 -9.33
C VAL A 75 5.56 10.54 -8.45
N VAL A 76 5.94 10.15 -7.24
CA VAL A 76 6.55 11.06 -6.25
C VAL A 76 7.65 10.35 -5.47
N ASP A 77 8.76 11.03 -5.21
CA ASP A 77 9.76 10.56 -4.24
C ASP A 77 9.19 10.71 -2.83
N THR A 78 8.99 11.94 -2.35
CA THR A 78 8.51 12.18 -0.97
C THR A 78 7.24 13.03 -0.95
N PHE A 79 6.16 12.49 -0.38
CA PHE A 79 4.92 13.20 -0.09
C PHE A 79 4.83 13.48 1.40
N VAL A 80 4.68 14.75 1.79
CA VAL A 80 4.49 15.17 3.16
C VAL A 80 3.23 16.00 3.28
N GLU A 81 2.33 15.57 4.15
CA GLU A 81 1.16 16.33 4.56
C GLU A 81 1.33 16.81 5.99
N THR A 82 0.96 18.06 6.20
CA THR A 82 1.20 18.79 7.45
C THR A 82 0.00 18.67 8.38
N GLU A 83 0.13 19.09 9.64
CA GLU A 83 -0.99 19.05 10.60
C GLU A 83 -2.27 19.78 10.13
N SER A 84 -2.14 20.80 9.26
CA SER A 84 -3.29 21.50 8.68
C SER A 84 -3.80 20.92 7.36
N GLY A 85 -3.12 19.90 6.85
CA GLY A 85 -3.41 19.31 5.56
C GLY A 85 -4.65 18.42 5.57
N ILE A 86 -5.17 18.17 4.36
CA ILE A 86 -6.23 17.19 4.13
C ILE A 86 -5.92 16.43 2.83
N LEU A 87 -5.65 15.14 2.94
CA LEU A 87 -5.53 14.23 1.80
C LEU A 87 -6.81 13.40 1.64
N ASN A 88 -7.42 13.48 0.47
CA ASN A 88 -8.57 12.65 0.09
C ASN A 88 -8.27 11.83 -1.16
N ILE A 89 -8.27 10.51 -1.03
CA ILE A 89 -8.27 9.56 -2.14
C ILE A 89 -9.58 8.79 -2.06
N GLY A 90 -10.65 9.42 -2.55
CA GLY A 90 -12.02 9.00 -2.25
C GLY A 90 -12.47 9.40 -0.83
N THR A 91 -13.74 9.16 -0.55
CA THR A 91 -14.39 9.35 0.76
C THR A 91 -15.39 8.23 1.01
N ALA A 92 -15.90 8.07 2.24
CA ALA A 92 -16.94 7.09 2.53
C ALA A 92 -18.20 7.22 1.64
N ALA A 93 -18.60 8.46 1.32
CA ALA A 93 -19.76 8.73 0.47
C ALA A 93 -19.48 8.63 -1.03
N ASN A 94 -18.21 8.72 -1.42
CA ASN A 94 -17.76 8.71 -2.80
C ASN A 94 -16.36 8.06 -2.87
N PRO A 95 -16.28 6.72 -2.75
CA PRO A 95 -15.03 5.99 -2.91
C PRO A 95 -14.55 6.09 -4.38
N ILE A 96 -13.29 5.73 -4.64
CA ILE A 96 -12.82 5.55 -6.02
C ILE A 96 -13.67 4.46 -6.68
N GLN A 97 -14.31 4.79 -7.81
CA GLN A 97 -15.22 3.89 -8.51
C GLN A 97 -14.54 2.58 -8.89
N ALA A 98 -15.25 1.45 -8.84
CA ALA A 98 -14.69 0.11 -9.01
C ALA A 98 -13.95 -0.11 -10.33
N ASN A 99 -14.34 0.60 -11.39
CA ASN A 99 -13.71 0.55 -12.71
C ASN A 99 -12.66 1.65 -12.93
N LYS A 100 -12.25 2.36 -11.87
CA LYS A 100 -11.26 3.44 -11.86
C LYS A 100 -10.17 3.17 -10.85
N THR A 101 -9.00 3.73 -11.13
CA THR A 101 -7.80 3.57 -10.32
C THR A 101 -7.30 4.90 -9.77
N ALA A 102 -6.76 4.87 -8.55
CA ALA A 102 -5.99 5.98 -7.99
C ALA A 102 -4.65 5.45 -7.49
N GLN A 103 -3.58 5.83 -8.18
CA GLN A 103 -2.24 5.30 -7.97
C GLN A 103 -1.29 6.37 -7.45
N ILE A 104 -0.56 6.05 -6.39
CA ILE A 104 0.62 6.80 -5.97
C ILE A 104 1.82 5.86 -6.04
N VAL A 105 2.71 6.14 -6.99
CA VAL A 105 3.95 5.39 -7.18
C VAL A 105 5.09 6.14 -6.49
N ILE A 106 5.72 5.49 -5.51
CA ILE A 106 6.88 6.00 -4.80
C ILE A 106 8.12 5.76 -5.64
N ALA A 107 8.70 6.84 -6.18
CA ALA A 107 9.88 6.79 -7.03
C ALA A 107 11.10 6.24 -6.27
N SER A 108 11.78 5.23 -6.83
CA SER A 108 12.73 4.41 -6.06
C SER A 108 14.03 4.01 -6.76
N LYS A 109 14.36 4.57 -7.93
CA LYS A 109 15.51 4.13 -8.74
C LYS A 109 16.90 4.32 -8.12
N GLU A 110 17.06 5.23 -7.16
CA GLU A 110 18.36 5.61 -6.61
C GLU A 110 18.44 5.37 -5.10
N ALA A 111 19.64 5.33 -4.52
CA ALA A 111 19.79 5.30 -3.06
C ALA A 111 19.24 6.58 -2.40
N ILE A 112 18.85 6.49 -1.12
CA ILE A 112 18.44 7.66 -0.34
C ILE A 112 19.61 8.64 -0.22
N GLN A 113 19.35 9.90 -0.54
CA GLN A 113 20.32 10.99 -0.49
C GLN A 113 20.49 11.47 0.96
N LYS A 114 21.40 10.85 1.71
CA LYS A 114 21.60 11.11 3.15
C LYS A 114 22.03 12.54 3.51
N ASN A 115 22.57 13.29 2.56
CA ASN A 115 22.88 14.72 2.75
C ASN A 115 21.61 15.59 2.80
N TRP A 116 20.57 15.21 2.07
CA TRP A 116 19.24 15.83 2.13
C TRP A 116 18.42 15.24 3.28
N ASP A 117 18.53 13.95 3.51
CA ASP A 117 17.74 13.19 4.47
C ASP A 117 18.62 12.34 5.40
N PRO A 118 19.29 12.96 6.39
CA PRO A 118 20.17 12.24 7.31
C PRO A 118 19.43 11.16 8.11
N GLN A 119 18.17 11.43 8.46
CA GLN A 119 17.30 10.51 9.22
C GLN A 119 16.65 9.43 8.35
N GLN A 120 16.92 9.44 7.05
CA GLN A 120 16.36 8.50 6.09
C GLN A 120 14.82 8.41 6.19
N LEU A 121 14.12 9.54 6.37
CA LEU A 121 12.65 9.64 6.44
C LEU A 121 11.97 9.84 5.07
N SER A 122 12.68 10.39 4.08
CA SER A 122 12.22 10.60 2.70
C SER A 122 11.74 9.32 2.03
N ARG A 123 11.23 9.47 0.81
CA ARG A 123 10.76 8.39 -0.04
C ARG A 123 9.60 7.63 0.57
N GLY A 124 8.40 8.12 0.32
CA GLY A 124 7.18 7.62 0.94
C GLY A 124 6.13 8.70 1.13
N ILE A 125 5.07 8.34 1.84
CA ILE A 125 3.99 9.23 2.27
C ILE A 125 4.10 9.42 3.78
N ILE A 126 4.29 10.64 4.24
CA ILE A 126 4.34 11.02 5.65
C ILE A 126 3.26 12.05 5.91
N THR A 127 2.34 11.77 6.81
CA THR A 127 1.15 12.60 7.05
C THR A 127 1.04 12.96 8.52
N HIS A 128 0.50 14.13 8.82
CA HIS A 128 0.32 14.68 10.17
C HIS A 128 -1.10 15.22 10.40
N GLY A 129 -1.85 15.53 9.34
CA GLY A 129 -3.24 15.98 9.36
C GLY A 129 -4.17 14.92 8.78
N LYS A 130 -5.32 15.35 8.24
CA LYS A 130 -6.45 14.47 7.96
C LYS A 130 -6.23 13.63 6.71
N VAL A 131 -6.48 12.32 6.80
CA VAL A 131 -6.37 11.43 5.66
C VAL A 131 -7.62 10.57 5.48
N ASN A 132 -8.19 10.60 4.27
CA ASN A 132 -9.23 9.69 3.82
C ASN A 132 -8.74 8.93 2.58
N ILE A 133 -8.80 7.61 2.63
CA ILE A 133 -8.50 6.72 1.52
C ILE A 133 -9.64 5.70 1.44
N TYR A 134 -10.38 5.70 0.35
CA TYR A 134 -11.54 4.86 0.13
C TYR A 134 -11.52 4.30 -1.28
N GLY A 135 -11.10 3.04 -1.41
CA GLY A 135 -11.25 2.25 -2.62
C GLY A 135 -12.64 1.62 -2.74
N ALA A 136 -12.89 0.98 -3.87
CA ALA A 136 -14.13 0.26 -4.13
C ALA A 136 -14.30 -0.92 -3.17
N ASP A 137 -15.54 -1.17 -2.75
CA ASP A 137 -15.86 -2.30 -1.87
C ASP A 137 -15.57 -3.64 -2.53
N LYS A 138 -14.90 -4.50 -1.77
CA LYS A 138 -14.55 -5.86 -2.18
C LYS A 138 -14.60 -6.78 -0.96
N ALA A 139 -15.04 -8.02 -1.14
CA ALA A 139 -14.88 -9.04 -0.11
C ALA A 139 -13.38 -9.30 0.11
N ASP A 140 -12.88 -9.05 1.32
CA ASP A 140 -11.44 -9.19 1.61
C ASP A 140 -10.97 -10.64 1.53
N PHE A 141 -11.79 -11.55 2.01
CA PHE A 141 -11.56 -12.97 1.97
C PHE A 141 -12.90 -13.72 1.93
N VAL A 142 -12.89 -14.92 1.37
CA VAL A 142 -14.06 -15.79 1.32
C VAL A 142 -13.67 -17.19 1.78
N GLY A 143 -14.54 -17.82 2.57
CA GLY A 143 -14.33 -19.19 3.02
C GLY A 143 -14.45 -20.19 1.86
N LEU A 144 -13.56 -21.19 1.83
CA LEU A 144 -13.63 -22.32 0.90
C LEU A 144 -14.73 -23.31 1.31
N ALA A 145 -15.45 -23.85 0.33
CA ALA A 145 -16.52 -24.83 0.54
C ALA A 145 -15.99 -26.21 0.97
N LYS A 146 -14.75 -26.53 0.60
CA LYS A 146 -14.09 -27.80 0.88
C LYS A 146 -12.57 -27.63 0.96
N ASP A 147 -11.90 -28.67 1.44
CA ASP A 147 -10.45 -28.82 1.33
C ASP A 147 -10.07 -28.90 -0.15
N LEU A 148 -8.86 -28.46 -0.49
CA LEU A 148 -8.33 -28.44 -1.85
C LEU A 148 -7.12 -29.37 -1.95
N GLN A 149 -6.91 -29.94 -3.14
CA GLN A 149 -5.77 -30.80 -3.44
C GLN A 149 -4.88 -30.16 -4.51
N ALA A 150 -3.60 -30.49 -4.48
CA ALA A 150 -2.69 -30.21 -5.59
C ALA A 150 -3.29 -30.78 -6.89
N GLY A 151 -3.23 -30.02 -7.98
CA GLY A 151 -3.88 -30.36 -9.24
C GLY A 151 -5.30 -29.82 -9.40
N ASP A 152 -5.97 -29.36 -8.35
CA ASP A 152 -7.28 -28.69 -8.47
C ASP A 152 -7.15 -27.42 -9.33
N ARG A 153 -8.16 -27.15 -10.18
CA ARG A 153 -8.16 -26.05 -11.17
C ARG A 153 -9.20 -24.96 -10.87
N GLU A 154 -9.90 -25.11 -9.75
CA GLU A 154 -11.03 -24.27 -9.39
C GLU A 154 -11.18 -24.20 -7.86
N LEU A 155 -11.42 -23.00 -7.37
CA LEU A 155 -11.85 -22.76 -5.99
C LEU A 155 -13.38 -22.76 -5.94
N VAL A 156 -13.96 -23.52 -5.02
CA VAL A 156 -15.39 -23.45 -4.70
C VAL A 156 -15.54 -22.71 -3.38
N LEU A 157 -16.20 -21.55 -3.41
CA LEU A 157 -16.37 -20.66 -2.28
C LEU A 157 -17.69 -20.93 -1.54
N LYS A 158 -17.74 -20.72 -0.22
CA LYS A 158 -18.99 -20.79 0.57
C LYS A 158 -19.91 -19.61 0.32
N GLY A 159 -19.37 -18.47 -0.10
CA GLY A 159 -20.11 -17.25 -0.38
C GLY A 159 -19.80 -16.72 -1.77
N LYS A 160 -20.58 -15.72 -2.20
CA LYS A 160 -20.31 -15.00 -3.43
C LYS A 160 -19.08 -14.09 -3.25
N PRO A 161 -18.08 -14.14 -4.15
CA PRO A 161 -16.91 -13.26 -4.12
C PRO A 161 -17.30 -11.85 -4.57
N THR A 162 -18.00 -11.10 -3.72
CA THR A 162 -18.55 -9.79 -4.07
C THR A 162 -17.43 -8.79 -4.36
N GLY A 163 -17.53 -8.11 -5.51
CA GLY A 163 -16.53 -7.14 -5.97
C GLY A 163 -15.26 -7.76 -6.57
N TRP A 164 -15.11 -9.09 -6.59
CA TRP A 164 -13.98 -9.73 -7.27
C TRP A 164 -14.18 -9.70 -8.78
N GLN A 165 -13.09 -9.62 -9.52
CA GLN A 165 -13.07 -9.57 -10.98
C GLN A 165 -11.94 -10.43 -11.56
N VAL A 166 -12.08 -10.79 -12.84
CA VAL A 166 -10.98 -11.41 -13.60
C VAL A 166 -9.76 -10.49 -13.58
N GLY A 167 -8.58 -11.08 -13.36
CA GLY A 167 -7.31 -10.36 -13.18
C GLY A 167 -6.98 -10.00 -11.73
N ASP A 168 -7.92 -10.14 -10.78
CA ASP A 168 -7.59 -9.97 -9.37
C ASP A 168 -6.59 -11.04 -8.90
N LYS A 169 -5.69 -10.64 -8.00
CA LYS A 169 -4.77 -11.50 -7.26
C LYS A 169 -5.43 -12.01 -5.99
N LEU A 170 -5.21 -13.28 -5.73
CA LEU A 170 -5.65 -14.01 -4.54
C LEU A 170 -4.44 -14.59 -3.83
N VAL A 171 -4.55 -14.73 -2.52
CA VAL A 171 -3.63 -15.53 -1.70
C VAL A 171 -4.42 -16.64 -1.04
N LEU A 172 -4.03 -17.88 -1.34
CA LEU A 172 -4.53 -19.07 -0.70
C LEU A 172 -3.53 -19.51 0.37
N GLY A 173 -3.91 -19.43 1.65
CA GLY A 173 -3.02 -19.74 2.76
C GLY A 173 -2.64 -21.22 2.82
N GLY A 174 -1.35 -21.50 2.99
CA GLY A 174 -0.85 -22.86 3.20
C GLY A 174 -1.33 -23.46 4.52
N THR A 175 -1.57 -24.77 4.52
CA THR A 175 -2.08 -25.50 5.70
C THR A 175 -1.08 -26.51 6.26
N SER A 176 0.14 -26.56 5.74
CA SER A 176 1.20 -27.45 6.24
C SER A 176 2.57 -26.81 6.06
N TYR A 177 3.51 -27.19 6.93
CA TYR A 177 4.87 -26.65 6.92
C TYR A 177 5.87 -27.64 6.30
N GLY A 178 6.57 -27.22 5.25
CA GLY A 178 7.66 -27.95 4.62
C GLY A 178 9.01 -27.61 5.26
N TRP A 179 9.48 -28.39 6.22
CA TRP A 179 10.73 -28.11 6.93
C TRP A 179 11.97 -28.00 6.01
N ASN A 180 11.99 -28.78 4.94
CA ASN A 180 13.01 -28.75 3.86
C ASN A 180 12.66 -27.83 2.68
N GLY A 181 11.54 -27.12 2.74
CA GLY A 181 11.14 -26.21 1.68
C GLY A 181 12.02 -24.96 1.61
N SER A 182 11.85 -24.18 0.56
CA SER A 182 12.42 -22.84 0.37
C SER A 182 11.36 -21.76 0.60
N ASP A 183 11.83 -20.57 0.97
CA ASP A 183 11.01 -19.35 0.99
C ASP A 183 10.87 -18.80 -0.44
N ASP A 184 11.87 -19.00 -1.28
CA ASP A 184 11.92 -18.45 -2.65
C ASP A 184 10.86 -19.05 -3.57
N ASP A 185 10.46 -20.29 -3.33
CA ASP A 185 9.44 -21.00 -4.10
C ASP A 185 8.19 -21.32 -3.27
N ASN A 186 8.03 -20.69 -2.10
CA ASN A 186 6.95 -20.94 -1.14
C ASN A 186 6.79 -22.40 -0.68
N SER A 187 7.68 -23.35 -1.00
CA SER A 187 7.50 -24.75 -0.60
C SER A 187 7.60 -24.98 0.92
N ARG A 188 8.15 -24.01 1.66
CA ARG A 188 8.17 -24.00 3.12
C ARG A 188 6.78 -23.74 3.73
N PHE A 189 6.09 -22.70 3.27
CA PHE A 189 4.82 -22.24 3.85
C PHE A 189 3.59 -22.74 3.09
N LYS A 190 3.78 -23.02 1.79
CA LYS A 190 2.79 -23.56 0.86
C LYS A 190 1.55 -22.70 0.70
N ASP A 191 1.66 -21.40 0.94
CA ASP A 191 0.72 -20.44 0.37
C ASP A 191 0.90 -20.37 -1.15
N GLU A 192 -0.16 -19.96 -1.84
CA GLU A 192 -0.18 -19.86 -3.29
C GLU A 192 -0.76 -18.51 -3.71
N VAL A 193 -0.09 -17.83 -4.63
CA VAL A 193 -0.59 -16.60 -5.27
C VAL A 193 -1.31 -16.95 -6.56
N LEU A 194 -2.58 -16.62 -6.65
CA LEU A 194 -3.45 -16.99 -7.78
C LEU A 194 -3.98 -15.76 -8.49
N THR A 195 -4.07 -15.79 -9.82
CA THR A 195 -4.72 -14.75 -10.62
C THR A 195 -6.05 -15.26 -11.14
N ILE A 196 -7.16 -14.57 -10.86
CA ILE A 196 -8.49 -14.98 -11.33
C ILE A 196 -8.56 -14.92 -12.85
N THR A 197 -9.00 -16.02 -13.47
CA THR A 197 -9.28 -16.11 -14.92
C THR A 197 -10.77 -16.17 -15.24
N GLU A 198 -11.58 -16.70 -14.32
CA GLU A 198 -13.04 -16.82 -14.49
C GLU A 198 -13.75 -16.78 -13.13
N ILE A 199 -14.93 -16.17 -13.09
CA ILE A 199 -15.86 -16.23 -11.95
C ILE A 199 -17.23 -16.70 -12.45
N SER A 200 -17.70 -17.83 -11.94
CA SER A 200 -19.03 -18.37 -12.23
C SER A 200 -19.77 -18.66 -10.92
N GLY A 201 -20.58 -17.70 -10.47
CA GLY A 201 -21.26 -17.78 -9.17
C GLY A 201 -20.25 -17.77 -8.01
N ASN A 202 -20.13 -18.90 -7.31
CA ASN A 202 -19.17 -19.13 -6.23
C ASN A 202 -17.95 -19.96 -6.65
N ARG A 203 -17.79 -20.21 -7.96
CA ARG A 203 -16.64 -20.93 -8.52
C ARG A 203 -15.67 -19.95 -9.16
N VAL A 204 -14.39 -20.10 -8.86
CA VAL A 204 -13.32 -19.23 -9.34
C VAL A 204 -12.23 -20.09 -9.98
N ARG A 205 -11.93 -19.84 -11.26
CA ARG A 205 -10.76 -20.39 -11.93
C ARG A 205 -9.61 -19.40 -11.88
N PHE A 206 -8.40 -19.92 -11.99
CA PHE A 206 -7.19 -19.12 -11.82
C PHE A 206 -6.01 -19.64 -12.65
N THR A 207 -5.00 -18.79 -12.79
CA THR A 207 -3.59 -19.22 -12.93
C THR A 207 -2.89 -19.12 -11.58
N ASN A 208 -1.91 -19.96 -11.36
CA ASN A 208 -1.06 -20.00 -10.17
C ASN A 208 0.27 -19.36 -10.51
N ASP A 209 0.55 -18.22 -9.91
CA ASP A 209 1.71 -17.38 -10.22
C ASP A 209 3.01 -18.02 -9.71
N ASP A 210 2.94 -18.94 -8.75
CA ASP A 210 4.09 -19.65 -8.19
C ASP A 210 4.57 -20.80 -9.10
N ILE A 211 3.83 -21.12 -10.17
CA ILE A 211 4.21 -22.11 -11.19
C ILE A 211 4.78 -21.37 -12.41
N THR A 212 6.12 -21.28 -12.46
CA THR A 212 6.84 -20.56 -13.52
C THR A 212 7.09 -21.41 -14.78
N GLU A 213 6.98 -22.74 -14.68
CA GLU A 213 7.14 -23.68 -15.78
C GLU A 213 6.03 -24.75 -15.77
N GLY A 214 5.52 -25.11 -16.95
CA GLY A 214 4.49 -26.15 -17.10
C GLY A 214 3.05 -25.63 -17.03
N ASP A 215 2.13 -26.48 -16.56
CA ASP A 215 0.70 -26.13 -16.41
C ASP A 215 0.51 -25.30 -15.13
N ASN A 216 0.31 -23.99 -15.30
CA ASN A 216 0.06 -23.07 -14.19
C ASN A 216 -1.43 -22.86 -13.90
N THR A 217 -2.33 -23.71 -14.40
CA THR A 217 -3.78 -23.60 -14.14
C THR A 217 -4.26 -24.56 -13.05
N VAL A 218 -3.35 -24.97 -12.17
CA VAL A 218 -3.57 -25.92 -11.07
C VAL A 218 -2.99 -25.38 -9.76
N LEU A 219 -3.51 -25.88 -8.62
CA LEU A 219 -2.84 -25.73 -7.32
C LEU A 219 -1.57 -26.59 -7.26
N ARG A 220 -0.54 -26.07 -6.59
CA ARG A 220 0.72 -26.79 -6.38
C ARG A 220 0.68 -27.67 -5.14
N PHE A 221 -0.09 -27.28 -4.12
CA PHE A 221 -0.09 -27.90 -2.81
C PHE A 221 -1.50 -28.33 -2.37
N ASN A 222 -1.54 -29.22 -1.38
CA ASN A 222 -2.77 -29.57 -0.69
C ASN A 222 -3.08 -28.51 0.37
N HIS A 223 -4.34 -28.05 0.42
CA HIS A 223 -4.86 -27.16 1.46
C HIS A 223 -5.98 -27.88 2.20
N THR A 224 -5.59 -28.66 3.20
CA THR A 224 -6.48 -29.50 4.00
C THR A 224 -6.56 -29.00 5.43
N ARG A 225 -7.74 -29.17 6.03
CA ARG A 225 -7.91 -28.92 7.48
C ARG A 225 -7.26 -30.06 8.27
N PRO A 226 -6.72 -29.78 9.48
CA PRO A 226 -6.11 -30.81 10.32
C PRO A 226 -7.13 -31.89 10.69
N ASP A 227 -6.64 -33.12 10.85
CA ASP A 227 -7.46 -34.27 11.26
C ASP A 227 -7.63 -34.29 12.79
N ILE A 228 -8.50 -33.42 13.28
CA ILE A 228 -8.84 -33.26 14.69
C ILE A 228 -10.36 -33.26 14.88
N PRO A 229 -10.89 -33.54 16.09
CA PRO A 229 -12.34 -33.55 16.34
C PRO A 229 -13.06 -32.25 15.92
N GLU A 230 -12.38 -31.12 16.05
CA GLU A 230 -12.88 -29.78 15.71
C GLU A 230 -12.74 -29.43 14.22
N LYS A 231 -12.30 -30.36 13.35
CA LYS A 231 -12.08 -30.11 11.91
C LYS A 231 -13.26 -29.41 11.23
N ASN A 232 -14.49 -29.76 11.62
CA ASN A 232 -15.72 -29.18 11.06
C ASN A 232 -16.03 -27.75 11.55
N GLN A 233 -15.35 -27.28 12.60
CA GLN A 233 -15.41 -25.90 13.10
C GLN A 233 -14.38 -25.00 12.41
N LEU A 234 -13.39 -25.59 11.74
CA LEU A 234 -12.36 -24.84 11.02
C LEU A 234 -12.81 -24.45 9.61
N GLN A 235 -12.39 -23.27 9.20
CA GLN A 235 -12.66 -22.69 7.89
C GLN A 235 -11.34 -22.30 7.22
N LEU A 236 -11.12 -22.79 6.00
CA LEU A 236 -10.05 -22.28 5.14
C LEU A 236 -10.55 -21.06 4.38
N TYR A 237 -9.70 -20.07 4.18
CA TYR A 237 -10.03 -18.84 3.49
C TYR A 237 -9.06 -18.60 2.33
N VAL A 238 -9.58 -17.96 1.29
CA VAL A 238 -8.78 -17.33 0.24
C VAL A 238 -8.99 -15.83 0.32
N ALA A 239 -7.91 -15.06 0.34
CA ALA A 239 -7.93 -13.61 0.45
C ALA A 239 -7.74 -12.97 -0.93
N ASN A 240 -8.42 -11.87 -1.21
CA ASN A 240 -8.18 -11.05 -2.41
C ASN A 240 -7.29 -9.87 -2.06
N THR A 241 -6.19 -9.71 -2.79
CA THR A 241 -5.16 -8.70 -2.52
C THR A 241 -5.16 -7.55 -3.51
N THR A 242 -6.09 -7.52 -4.49
CA THR A 242 -6.20 -6.43 -5.47
C THR A 242 -7.12 -5.33 -4.98
N ARG A 243 -6.62 -4.08 -4.98
CA ARG A 243 -7.37 -2.86 -4.67
C ARG A 243 -7.17 -1.82 -5.76
N ASN A 244 -8.17 -0.97 -5.97
CA ASN A 244 -8.15 0.06 -7.02
C ASN A 244 -7.54 1.38 -6.57
N VAL A 245 -7.31 1.54 -5.27
CA VAL A 245 -6.44 2.58 -4.71
C VAL A 245 -5.12 1.95 -4.33
N THR A 246 -4.02 2.39 -4.93
CA THR A 246 -2.70 1.79 -4.72
C THR A 246 -1.69 2.83 -4.26
N ILE A 247 -0.89 2.45 -3.29
CA ILE A 247 0.37 3.11 -2.97
C ILE A 247 1.44 2.03 -3.12
N GLU A 248 2.42 2.25 -3.98
CA GLU A 248 3.40 1.22 -4.31
C GLU A 248 4.79 1.77 -4.54
N THR A 249 5.80 0.97 -4.30
CA THR A 249 7.17 1.33 -4.72
C THR A 249 7.32 1.06 -6.22
N GLU A 250 7.86 2.03 -6.94
CA GLU A 250 8.29 1.84 -8.32
C GLU A 250 9.24 0.64 -8.45
N GLY A 251 9.03 -0.21 -9.46
CA GLY A 251 9.82 -1.43 -9.67
C GLY A 251 9.39 -2.61 -8.78
N GLY A 252 8.44 -2.41 -7.87
CA GLY A 252 7.79 -3.49 -7.13
C GLY A 252 8.76 -4.38 -6.36
N GLU A 253 8.67 -5.68 -6.58
CA GLU A 253 9.49 -6.68 -5.91
C GLU A 253 10.98 -6.57 -6.23
N ASP A 254 11.33 -6.21 -7.46
CA ASP A 254 12.71 -6.07 -7.94
C ASP A 254 13.45 -4.92 -7.25
N THR A 255 12.72 -3.98 -6.67
CA THR A 255 13.32 -2.85 -5.97
C THR A 255 13.95 -3.31 -4.65
N PRO A 256 15.26 -3.07 -4.45
CA PRO A 256 15.94 -3.46 -3.22
C PRO A 256 15.25 -2.87 -2.00
N ILE A 257 15.07 -3.67 -0.95
CA ILE A 257 14.34 -3.28 0.27
C ILE A 257 14.76 -1.90 0.79
N LYS A 258 16.07 -1.63 0.85
CA LYS A 258 16.63 -0.36 1.35
C LYS A 258 16.22 0.88 0.55
N GLN A 259 15.74 0.70 -0.68
CA GLN A 259 15.32 1.76 -1.57
C GLN A 259 13.81 1.98 -1.54
N ARG A 260 13.02 1.03 -1.04
CA ARG A 260 11.55 1.07 -1.10
C ARG A 260 10.93 2.28 -0.37
N GLY A 261 9.75 2.66 -0.83
CA GLY A 261 8.90 3.64 -0.18
C GLY A 261 8.36 3.15 1.16
N HIS A 262 7.77 4.04 1.95
CA HIS A 262 7.04 3.69 3.18
C HIS A 262 5.83 4.61 3.34
N VAL A 263 4.86 4.22 4.17
CA VAL A 263 3.71 5.08 4.52
C VAL A 263 3.64 5.23 6.02
N MET A 264 3.48 6.47 6.48
CA MET A 264 3.51 6.84 7.89
C MET A 264 2.46 7.90 8.21
N PHE A 265 1.56 7.54 9.13
CA PHE A 265 0.56 8.42 9.74
C PHE A 265 1.06 8.85 11.11
N MET A 266 1.47 10.12 11.24
CA MET A 266 2.14 10.65 12.44
C MET A 266 1.15 11.35 13.34
N HIS A 267 1.04 10.89 14.59
CA HIS A 267 0.46 11.63 15.71
C HIS A 267 -1.01 12.10 15.52
N ASN A 268 -1.73 11.59 14.52
CA ASN A 268 -3.10 12.01 14.23
C ASN A 268 -4.05 10.81 14.03
N PRO A 269 -5.11 10.69 14.84
CA PRO A 269 -6.13 9.65 14.66
C PRO A 269 -7.21 9.92 13.61
N ASP A 270 -7.28 11.11 13.00
CA ASP A 270 -8.22 11.41 11.90
C ASP A 270 -7.72 10.83 10.56
N VAL A 271 -7.54 9.51 10.56
CA VAL A 271 -7.08 8.70 9.44
C VAL A 271 -8.09 7.58 9.20
N ARG A 272 -8.62 7.50 7.97
CA ARG A 272 -9.56 6.48 7.53
C ARG A 272 -9.07 5.86 6.23
N ILE A 273 -8.79 4.56 6.26
CA ILE A 273 -8.25 3.81 5.14
C ILE A 273 -9.10 2.56 4.92
N HIS A 274 -9.88 2.57 3.85
CA HIS A 274 -10.76 1.49 3.45
C HIS A 274 -10.39 1.01 2.03
N ASN A 275 -10.22 -0.30 1.89
CA ASN A 275 -10.05 -0.96 0.59
C ASN A 275 -8.86 -0.41 -0.24
N ALA A 276 -7.72 -0.14 0.40
CA ALA A 276 -6.50 0.34 -0.26
C ALA A 276 -5.40 -0.71 -0.30
N GLY A 277 -4.60 -0.69 -1.36
CA GLY A 277 -3.48 -1.59 -1.59
C GLY A 277 -2.13 -0.91 -1.32
N PHE A 278 -1.26 -1.58 -0.58
CA PHE A 278 0.07 -1.14 -0.21
C PHE A 278 1.09 -2.19 -0.69
N TYR A 279 1.73 -1.91 -1.83
CA TYR A 279 2.49 -2.92 -2.57
C TYR A 279 3.98 -2.63 -2.58
N HIS A 280 4.77 -3.62 -2.15
CA HIS A 280 6.23 -3.57 -2.10
C HIS A 280 6.76 -2.31 -1.39
N LEU A 281 6.06 -1.90 -0.33
CA LEU A 281 6.46 -0.81 0.55
C LEU A 281 7.13 -1.37 1.81
N GLY A 282 7.80 -0.49 2.52
CA GLY A 282 8.58 -0.78 3.71
C GLY A 282 10.04 -1.04 3.39
N ARG A 283 10.91 -0.48 4.24
CA ARG A 283 12.37 -0.69 4.22
C ARG A 283 12.97 -1.02 5.59
N SER A 284 12.15 -1.13 6.62
CA SER A 284 12.51 -1.79 7.88
C SER A 284 12.34 -3.31 7.71
N ASP A 285 13.45 -4.05 7.62
CA ASP A 285 13.47 -5.49 7.40
C ASP A 285 13.47 -6.23 8.74
N LYS A 286 12.37 -6.92 9.07
CA LYS A 286 12.21 -7.63 10.36
C LYS A 286 13.03 -8.92 10.45
N ARG A 287 13.67 -9.35 9.36
CA ARG A 287 14.62 -10.48 9.36
C ARG A 287 16.02 -10.05 9.80
N LYS A 288 16.25 -8.75 9.95
CA LYS A 288 17.54 -8.16 10.33
C LYS A 288 17.41 -7.45 11.66
N LEU A 289 18.51 -7.38 12.40
CA LEU A 289 18.57 -6.55 13.60
C LEU A 289 18.28 -5.09 13.24
N VAL A 290 17.61 -4.40 14.16
CA VAL A 290 17.36 -2.97 14.06
C VAL A 290 18.70 -2.24 14.08
N ASP A 291 18.84 -1.25 13.20
CA ASP A 291 19.99 -0.36 13.15
C ASP A 291 19.53 1.03 12.70
N ASP A 292 19.21 1.87 13.67
CA ASP A 292 18.71 3.23 13.46
C ASP A 292 19.81 4.20 13.06
N VAL A 293 19.44 5.38 12.59
CA VAL A 293 20.43 6.43 12.33
C VAL A 293 20.88 7.02 13.67
N GLY A 294 22.19 7.07 13.90
CA GLY A 294 22.80 7.74 15.04
C GLY A 294 22.91 6.81 16.25
N LYS A 295 21.81 6.59 16.98
CA LYS A 295 21.82 5.77 18.20
C LYS A 295 20.62 4.82 18.24
N ASN A 296 20.90 3.55 18.55
CA ASN A 296 19.88 2.52 18.77
C ASN A 296 19.25 2.66 20.17
N VAL A 297 18.14 1.94 20.42
CA VAL A 297 17.42 1.96 21.71
C VAL A 297 18.28 1.48 22.87
N ASP A 298 19.07 0.44 22.63
CA ASP A 298 19.99 -0.12 23.63
C ASP A 298 21.19 0.81 23.93
N GLY A 299 21.27 1.91 23.21
CA GLY A 299 22.28 2.93 23.35
C GLY A 299 23.54 2.72 22.51
N SER A 300 23.62 1.63 21.73
CA SER A 300 24.69 1.41 20.76
C SER A 300 24.63 2.42 19.60
N ASN A 301 25.76 2.63 18.92
CA ASN A 301 25.81 3.49 17.73
C ASN A 301 25.09 2.80 16.57
N GLY A 302 24.22 3.55 15.90
CA GLY A 302 23.45 3.08 14.76
C GLY A 302 23.94 3.68 13.44
N SER A 303 24.10 2.84 12.41
CA SER A 303 24.56 3.24 11.08
C SER A 303 23.40 3.58 10.12
N GLY A 304 22.15 3.31 10.55
CA GLY A 304 20.96 3.48 9.74
C GLY A 304 20.83 2.46 8.61
N SER A 305 21.41 1.26 8.76
CA SER A 305 21.34 0.21 7.74
C SER A 305 20.01 -0.55 7.74
N ASN A 306 19.27 -0.49 8.85
CA ASN A 306 17.93 -1.05 9.02
C ASN A 306 17.10 -0.22 10.02
N PRO A 307 16.76 1.04 9.65
CA PRO A 307 16.08 1.95 10.57
C PRO A 307 14.65 1.49 10.82
N ARG A 308 14.14 1.72 12.03
CA ARG A 308 12.73 1.48 12.38
C ARG A 308 11.81 2.54 11.78
N GLY A 309 10.51 2.22 11.81
CA GLY A 309 9.46 3.15 11.40
C GLY A 309 9.44 3.40 9.89
N ARG A 310 9.92 2.48 9.07
CA ARG A 310 9.79 2.55 7.60
C ARG A 310 9.01 1.33 7.12
N TYR A 311 7.74 1.26 7.51
CA TYR A 311 6.87 0.12 7.26
C TYR A 311 5.96 0.37 6.06
N SER A 312 5.28 -0.68 5.60
CA SER A 312 4.36 -0.57 4.46
C SER A 312 3.16 0.31 4.80
N LEU A 313 2.53 0.08 5.96
CA LEU A 313 1.46 0.88 6.54
C LEU A 313 1.74 1.12 8.04
N HIS A 314 2.13 2.34 8.41
CA HIS A 314 2.57 2.67 9.79
C HIS A 314 1.69 3.74 10.45
N PHE A 315 1.15 3.46 11.64
CA PHE A 315 0.45 4.39 12.51
C PHE A 315 1.34 4.78 13.70
N HIS A 316 2.03 5.91 13.59
CA HIS A 316 2.98 6.33 14.62
C HIS A 316 2.29 7.11 15.73
N ARG A 317 2.16 6.48 16.92
CA ARG A 317 1.56 7.06 18.15
C ARG A 317 0.18 7.67 17.92
N THR A 318 -0.57 7.09 16.99
CA THR A 318 -1.89 7.56 16.62
C THR A 318 -2.90 7.22 17.70
N GLY A 319 -3.53 8.23 18.32
CA GLY A 319 -4.49 8.02 19.42
C GLY A 319 -3.85 7.68 20.78
N ALA A 320 -2.54 7.86 20.93
CA ALA A 320 -1.83 7.54 22.19
C ALA A 320 -2.05 8.59 23.30
N GLU A 321 -2.58 9.77 22.96
CA GLU A 321 -2.71 10.90 23.88
C GLU A 321 -4.13 11.05 24.48
N ASP A 322 -5.15 10.45 23.84
CA ASP A 322 -6.54 10.49 24.31
C ASP A 322 -7.23 9.14 24.09
N LEU A 323 -7.51 8.43 25.18
CA LEU A 323 -8.19 7.13 25.17
C LEU A 323 -9.65 7.21 24.70
N ASN A 324 -10.27 8.40 24.73
CA ASN A 324 -11.62 8.65 24.22
C ASN A 324 -11.59 9.29 22.82
N GLY A 325 -10.40 9.53 22.28
CA GLY A 325 -10.22 10.06 20.94
C GLY A 325 -10.74 9.09 19.88
N PRO A 326 -11.07 9.59 18.69
CA PRO A 326 -11.43 8.70 17.58
C PRO A 326 -10.27 7.73 17.31
N ALA A 327 -10.57 6.47 16.97
CA ALA A 327 -9.53 5.56 16.49
C ALA A 327 -9.19 5.88 15.02
N ALA A 328 -7.92 5.74 14.64
CA ALA A 328 -7.60 5.56 13.24
C ALA A 328 -8.21 4.23 12.75
N MET A 329 -8.72 4.22 11.51
CA MET A 329 -9.36 3.03 10.95
C MET A 329 -8.59 2.54 9.72
N ALA A 330 -8.24 1.26 9.74
CA ALA A 330 -7.71 0.52 8.61
C ALA A 330 -8.56 -0.73 8.40
N GLN A 331 -9.33 -0.79 7.31
CA GLN A 331 -10.25 -1.89 7.03
C GLN A 331 -10.16 -2.31 5.56
N GLY A 332 -10.16 -3.61 5.30
CA GLY A 332 -10.15 -4.18 3.95
C GLY A 332 -8.92 -3.84 3.10
N ASN A 333 -7.81 -3.45 3.74
CA ASN A 333 -6.58 -3.09 3.06
C ASN A 333 -5.76 -4.34 2.69
N ALA A 334 -5.06 -4.28 1.57
CA ALA A 334 -4.12 -5.31 1.17
C ALA A 334 -2.68 -4.80 1.35
N VAL A 335 -1.84 -5.57 2.02
CA VAL A 335 -0.40 -5.29 2.14
C VAL A 335 0.38 -6.47 1.59
N VAL A 336 1.15 -6.24 0.52
CA VAL A 336 1.86 -7.32 -0.19
C VAL A 336 3.33 -6.94 -0.39
N GLY A 337 4.23 -7.90 -0.22
CA GLY A 337 5.66 -7.70 -0.43
C GLY A 337 6.35 -6.85 0.63
N SER A 338 5.74 -6.68 1.81
CA SER A 338 6.35 -5.98 2.95
C SER A 338 7.49 -6.80 3.56
N PRO A 339 8.66 -6.20 3.88
CA PRO A 339 9.75 -6.88 4.59
C PRO A 339 9.53 -6.96 6.12
N GLY A 340 8.37 -6.48 6.61
CA GLY A 340 7.94 -6.55 8.01
C GLY A 340 6.47 -7.01 8.16
N TRP A 341 5.82 -6.70 9.28
CA TRP A 341 4.50 -7.23 9.67
C TRP A 341 3.32 -6.66 8.86
N GLY A 342 3.59 -5.80 7.87
CA GLY A 342 2.61 -5.22 6.96
C GLY A 342 1.97 -3.95 7.51
N ILE A 343 1.23 -4.07 8.62
CA ILE A 343 0.59 -2.96 9.34
C ILE A 343 1.23 -2.83 10.72
N GLU A 344 1.76 -1.65 11.04
CA GLU A 344 2.53 -1.39 12.28
C GLU A 344 2.11 -0.13 13.02
#